data_AF-M1EQA1-F1
#
_entry.id   AF-M1EQA1-F1
#
_cell.length_a   1.000
_cell.length_b   1.000
_cell.length_c   1.000
_cell.angle_alpha   90.00
_cell.angle_beta   90.00
_cell.angle_gamma   90.00
#
_symmetry.space_group_name_H-M   'P 1'
#
loop_
_entity.id
_entity.type
_entity.pdbx_description
1 polymer ?
#
loop_
_entity_poly.entity_id
_entity_poly.type
_entity_poly.pdbx_seq_one_letter_code
_entity_poly.pdbx_strand_id
1 'polypeptide(L)'
;MMRGHEIKPAPSGTECPLVPGYPTGRPGRLQRHLLSGEFDQLRDFPIFESNFVQVTRLGEVANKVTMGVAASSPALELPDLLLLAGPAKDNGRLQLFGLFPLQFVQLFVHNESRWQLKVKFRTGRAFYLQLRAPAESRDREFG
;
A
#
# COMPACT_ATOMS: atom_id res chain seq x y z
N MET A 1 39.26 57.06 -12.52
CA MET A 1 38.40 55.96 -12.99
C MET A 1 38.33 54.90 -11.90
N MET A 2 37.25 54.87 -11.12
CA MET A 2 36.96 53.79 -10.16
C MET A 2 35.72 53.07 -10.68
N ARG A 3 35.83 51.77 -10.96
CA ARG A 3 34.76 50.92 -11.51
C ARG A 3 33.72 50.61 -10.43
N GLY A 4 32.48 50.51 -10.86
CA GLY A 4 31.29 50.30 -10.04
C GLY A 4 31.14 48.91 -9.41
N HIS A 5 30.13 48.84 -8.55
CA HIS A 5 29.65 47.70 -7.76
C HIS A 5 29.43 46.39 -8.53
N GLU A 6 29.62 45.27 -7.83
CA GLU A 6 28.61 44.21 -7.81
C GLU A 6 28.57 43.53 -6.44
N ILE A 7 27.46 43.70 -5.71
CA ILE A 7 27.16 42.95 -4.48
C ILE A 7 26.36 41.72 -4.93
N LYS A 8 26.97 40.55 -4.78
CA LYS A 8 26.36 39.26 -5.11
C LYS A 8 25.21 38.96 -4.13
N PRO A 9 23.96 38.77 -4.57
CA PRO A 9 22.89 38.35 -3.68
C PRO A 9 23.08 36.88 -3.29
N ALA A 10 22.92 36.58 -2.00
CA ALA A 10 22.78 35.21 -1.51
C ALA A 10 21.41 34.66 -1.94
N PRO A 11 21.31 33.42 -2.45
CA PRO A 11 20.01 32.82 -2.65
C PRO A 11 19.44 32.39 -1.29
N SER A 12 18.45 33.17 -0.87
CA SER A 12 17.42 32.83 0.10
C SER A 12 16.63 31.62 -0.37
N GLY A 13 16.26 30.75 0.57
CA GLY A 13 15.13 29.83 0.44
C GLY A 13 15.32 28.70 -0.56
N THR A 14 15.91 27.59 -0.11
CA THR A 14 15.54 26.29 -0.68
C THR A 14 14.65 25.62 0.35
N GLU A 15 13.35 25.93 0.27
CA GLU A 15 12.35 24.95 0.66
C GLU A 15 12.73 23.66 -0.07
N CYS A 16 13.12 22.64 0.69
CA CYS A 16 13.20 21.29 0.15
C CYS A 16 11.83 21.02 -0.47
N PRO A 17 11.70 20.79 -1.78
CA PRO A 17 10.48 20.22 -2.29
C PRO A 17 10.31 18.92 -1.51
N LEU A 18 9.25 18.84 -0.71
CA LEU A 18 8.82 17.59 -0.10
C LEU A 18 8.50 16.68 -1.27
N VAL A 19 9.51 16.00 -1.81
CA VAL A 19 9.32 14.92 -2.76
C VAL A 19 8.61 13.87 -1.94
N PRO A 20 7.30 13.62 -2.15
CA PRO A 20 6.69 12.46 -1.55
C PRO A 20 7.51 11.29 -2.06
N GLY A 21 7.99 10.44 -1.15
CA GLY A 21 8.70 9.22 -1.50
C GLY A 21 7.75 8.30 -2.26
N TYR A 22 7.48 8.62 -3.52
CA TYR A 22 6.68 7.80 -4.39
C TYR A 22 7.51 6.55 -4.67
N PRO A 23 6.94 5.35 -4.54
CA PRO A 23 7.61 4.16 -5.05
C PRO A 23 7.86 4.39 -6.55
N THR A 24 9.13 4.46 -6.95
CA THR A 24 9.56 4.65 -8.35
C THR A 24 9.35 3.38 -9.21
N GLY A 25 8.51 2.46 -8.73
CA GLY A 25 8.18 1.20 -9.36
C GLY A 25 6.96 1.31 -10.29
N ARG A 26 6.78 0.31 -11.16
CA ARG A 26 5.55 0.19 -11.96
C ARG A 26 4.36 -0.05 -11.02
N PRO A 27 3.23 0.64 -11.21
CA PRO A 27 2.06 0.45 -10.37
C PRO A 27 1.63 -1.02 -10.28
N GLY A 28 1.35 -1.45 -9.06
CA GLY A 28 0.94 -2.80 -8.75
C GLY A 28 -0.44 -3.16 -9.34
N ARG A 29 -0.88 -4.41 -9.13
CA ARG A 29 -2.16 -4.88 -9.69
C ARG A 29 -3.35 -4.15 -9.07
N LEU A 30 -3.30 -3.85 -7.77
CA LEU A 30 -4.39 -3.19 -7.07
C LEU A 30 -4.45 -1.71 -7.47
N GLN A 31 -3.33 -0.98 -7.45
CA GLN A 31 -3.23 0.38 -7.97
C GLN A 31 -3.75 0.49 -9.40
N ARG A 32 -3.33 -0.40 -10.31
CA ARG A 32 -3.84 -0.42 -11.70
C ARG A 32 -5.34 -0.67 -11.79
N HIS A 33 -5.87 -1.51 -10.91
CA HIS A 33 -7.31 -1.75 -10.87
C HIS A 33 -8.07 -0.49 -10.43
N LEU A 34 -7.61 0.18 -9.38
CA LEU A 34 -8.20 1.43 -8.87
C LEU A 34 -8.15 2.55 -9.91
N LEU A 35 -7.07 2.65 -10.70
CA LEU A 35 -6.94 3.61 -11.80
C LEU A 35 -8.00 3.46 -12.89
N SER A 36 -8.51 2.24 -13.11
CA SER A 36 -9.46 1.92 -14.17
C SER A 36 -10.92 1.86 -13.71
N GLY A 37 -11.19 2.08 -12.42
CA GLY A 37 -12.46 1.73 -11.80
C GLY A 37 -13.14 2.88 -11.04
N GLU A 38 -14.16 2.53 -10.26
CA GLU A 38 -15.02 3.44 -9.47
C GLU A 38 -14.31 4.06 -8.26
N PHE A 39 -13.06 3.67 -8.01
CA PHE A 39 -12.24 4.12 -6.88
C PHE A 39 -11.13 5.07 -7.33
N ASP A 40 -11.40 5.86 -8.37
CA ASP A 40 -10.46 6.80 -8.98
C ASP A 40 -9.96 7.86 -7.99
N GLN A 41 -10.70 8.14 -6.92
CA GLN A 41 -10.27 9.01 -5.82
C GLN A 41 -8.97 8.54 -5.16
N LEU A 42 -8.70 7.23 -5.15
CA LEU A 42 -7.46 6.69 -4.58
C LEU A 42 -6.27 6.72 -5.55
N ARG A 43 -6.45 7.22 -6.79
CA ARG A 43 -5.41 7.19 -7.84
C ARG A 43 -4.17 8.02 -7.51
N ASP A 44 -4.37 9.12 -6.80
CA ASP A 44 -3.33 10.13 -6.56
C ASP A 44 -2.58 9.88 -5.24
N PHE A 45 -2.98 8.86 -4.48
CA PHE A 45 -2.38 8.52 -3.18
C PHE A 45 -1.36 7.38 -3.31
N PRO A 46 -0.24 7.43 -2.56
CA PRO A 46 0.65 6.28 -2.46
C PRO A 46 -0.11 5.12 -1.82
N ILE A 47 -0.11 3.97 -2.52
CA ILE A 47 -0.68 2.73 -2.02
C ILE A 47 0.46 1.74 -1.88
N PHE A 48 0.67 1.22 -0.68
CA PHE A 48 1.56 0.07 -0.50
C PHE A 48 0.73 -1.18 -0.69
N GLU A 49 1.04 -1.99 -1.70
CA GLU A 49 0.32 -3.24 -1.95
C GLU A 49 1.23 -4.46 -1.93
N SER A 50 0.64 -5.61 -1.65
CA SER A 50 1.31 -6.89 -1.77
C SER A 50 0.32 -8.05 -1.93
N ASN A 51 0.82 -9.17 -2.45
CA ASN A 51 0.02 -10.37 -2.68
C ASN A 51 0.17 -11.34 -1.51
N PHE A 52 -0.97 -11.81 -1.03
CA PHE A 52 -1.09 -12.77 0.05
C PHE A 52 -1.95 -13.97 -0.38
N VAL A 53 -1.86 -15.02 0.41
CA VAL A 53 -2.87 -16.08 0.45
C VAL A 53 -3.48 -16.12 1.84
N GLN A 54 -4.80 -16.22 1.91
CA GLN A 54 -5.48 -16.49 3.16
C GLN A 54 -5.23 -17.95 3.54
N VAL A 55 -4.77 -18.18 4.76
CA VAL A 55 -4.49 -19.51 5.29
C VAL A 55 -5.45 -19.89 6.42
N THR A 56 -5.85 -21.16 6.46
CA THR A 56 -6.65 -21.73 7.56
C THR A 56 -5.75 -22.06 8.75
N ARG A 57 -6.36 -22.44 9.89
CA ARG A 57 -5.61 -22.90 11.07
C ARG A 57 -4.77 -24.16 10.78
N LEU A 58 -5.19 -24.96 9.80
CA LEU A 58 -4.48 -26.15 9.35
C LEU A 58 -3.36 -25.84 8.34
N GLY A 59 -3.20 -24.56 7.95
CA GLY A 59 -2.20 -24.12 6.98
C GLY A 59 -2.64 -24.25 5.52
N GLU A 60 -3.89 -24.61 5.26
CA GLU A 60 -4.43 -24.73 3.91
C GLU A 60 -4.68 -23.35 3.30
N VAL A 61 -4.50 -23.22 1.99
CA VAL A 61 -4.80 -21.99 1.26
C VAL A 61 -6.30 -21.94 0.95
N ALA A 62 -6.97 -20.91 1.47
CA ALA A 62 -8.39 -20.69 1.22
C ALA A 62 -8.62 -19.76 0.01
N ASN A 63 -7.93 -18.62 -0.03
CA ASN A 63 -8.15 -17.57 -1.04
C ASN A 63 -6.85 -16.88 -1.43
N LYS A 64 -6.78 -16.39 -2.67
CA LYS A 64 -5.75 -15.41 -3.09
C LYS A 64 -6.24 -14.01 -2.76
N VAL A 65 -5.40 -13.19 -2.15
CA VAL A 65 -5.74 -11.84 -1.69
C VAL A 65 -4.63 -10.89 -2.10
N THR A 66 -4.97 -9.72 -2.61
CA THR A 66 -4.05 -8.59 -2.72
C THR A 66 -4.48 -7.59 -1.65
N MET A 67 -3.57 -7.26 -0.74
CA MET A 67 -3.80 -6.31 0.34
C MET A 67 -3.09 -5.01 -0.01
N GLY A 68 -3.77 -3.88 0.18
CA GLY A 68 -3.20 -2.55 0.05
C GLY A 68 -3.45 -1.71 1.29
N VAL A 69 -2.57 -0.76 1.58
CA VAL A 69 -2.83 0.33 2.53
C VAL A 69 -2.70 1.67 1.82
N ALA A 70 -3.65 2.55 2.05
CA ALA A 70 -3.76 3.82 1.36
C ALA A 70 -4.23 4.92 2.33
N ALA A 71 -3.95 6.17 1.98
CA ALA A 71 -4.61 7.33 2.58
C ALA A 71 -5.95 7.58 1.87
N SER A 72 -6.96 8.01 2.63
CA SER A 72 -8.26 8.45 2.11
C SER A 72 -8.28 9.91 1.66
N SER A 73 -7.27 10.69 2.07
CA SER A 73 -7.20 12.13 1.86
C SER A 73 -5.75 12.58 1.67
N PRO A 74 -5.49 13.58 0.79
CA PRO A 74 -4.15 14.11 0.58
C PRO A 74 -3.58 14.83 1.82
N ALA A 75 -4.44 15.20 2.77
CA ALA A 75 -4.03 15.87 4.00
C ALA A 75 -3.46 14.89 5.04
N LEU A 76 -3.60 13.57 4.82
CA LEU A 76 -3.13 12.56 5.76
C LEU A 76 -1.70 12.16 5.43
N GLU A 77 -0.80 12.29 6.40
CA GLU A 77 0.60 11.87 6.29
C GLU A 77 0.77 10.34 6.44
N LEU A 78 -0.25 9.65 6.95
CA LEU A 78 -0.25 8.21 7.20
C LEU A 78 -1.46 7.55 6.54
N PRO A 79 -1.33 6.28 6.10
CA PRO A 79 -2.47 5.53 5.60
C PRO A 79 -3.49 5.28 6.70
N ASP A 80 -4.77 5.40 6.35
CA ASP A 80 -5.92 5.19 7.23
C ASP A 80 -6.92 4.17 6.66
N LEU A 81 -6.67 3.63 5.46
CA LEU A 81 -7.49 2.61 4.82
C LEU A 81 -6.72 1.32 4.56
N LEU A 82 -7.36 0.20 4.86
CA LEU A 82 -7.00 -1.13 4.37
C LEU A 82 -7.88 -1.49 3.17
N LEU A 83 -7.24 -1.90 2.09
CA LEU A 83 -7.85 -2.39 0.86
C LEU A 83 -7.65 -3.90 0.78
N LEU A 84 -8.72 -4.65 0.54
CA LEU A 84 -8.65 -6.08 0.25
C LEU A 84 -9.30 -6.39 -1.09
N ALA A 85 -8.52 -7.00 -1.97
CA ALA A 85 -8.95 -7.36 -3.31
C ALA A 85 -8.55 -8.80 -3.65
N GLY A 86 -9.21 -9.38 -4.64
CA GLY A 86 -8.98 -10.77 -5.06
C GLY A 86 -9.31 -10.97 -6.52
N PRO A 87 -9.00 -12.14 -7.11
CA PRO A 87 -9.38 -12.44 -8.47
C PRO A 87 -10.91 -12.54 -8.60
N ALA A 88 -11.48 -11.82 -9.57
CA ALA A 88 -12.87 -11.94 -9.98
C ALA A 88 -13.12 -13.32 -10.62
N LYS A 89 -14.35 -13.83 -10.47
CA LYS A 89 -14.72 -15.19 -10.89
C LYS A 89 -14.81 -15.37 -12.41
N ASP A 90 -15.05 -14.29 -13.13
CA ASP A 90 -15.49 -14.27 -14.54
C ASP A 90 -14.35 -14.02 -15.53
N ASN A 91 -13.35 -13.20 -15.16
CA ASN A 91 -12.33 -12.74 -16.11
C ASN A 91 -10.91 -12.66 -15.52
N GLY A 92 -10.72 -13.08 -14.26
CA GLY A 92 -9.41 -13.03 -13.58
C GLY A 92 -8.88 -11.62 -13.31
N ARG A 93 -9.66 -10.56 -13.58
CA ARG A 93 -9.37 -9.19 -13.13
C ARG A 93 -9.41 -9.15 -11.62
N LEU A 94 -8.78 -8.12 -11.05
CA LEU A 94 -8.90 -7.88 -9.63
C LEU A 94 -10.29 -7.31 -9.34
N GLN A 95 -10.89 -7.70 -8.22
CA GLN A 95 -12.10 -7.12 -7.66
C GLN A 95 -11.81 -6.71 -6.23
N LEU A 96 -12.07 -5.44 -5.92
CA LEU A 96 -12.04 -4.94 -4.55
C LEU A 96 -13.27 -5.48 -3.82
N PHE A 97 -13.07 -6.16 -2.69
CA PHE A 97 -14.17 -6.67 -1.86
C PHE A 97 -14.20 -6.06 -0.47
N GLY A 98 -13.27 -5.14 -0.17
CA GLY A 98 -13.30 -4.43 1.10
C GLY A 98 -12.41 -3.19 1.14
N LEU A 99 -12.99 -2.13 1.68
CA LEU A 99 -12.35 -0.89 2.10
C LEU A 99 -12.64 -0.74 3.59
N PHE A 100 -11.60 -0.76 4.42
CA PHE A 100 -11.76 -0.76 5.87
C PHE A 100 -10.92 0.34 6.51
N PRO A 101 -11.53 1.28 7.26
CA PRO A 101 -10.77 2.22 8.06
C PRO A 101 -9.87 1.49 9.06
N LEU A 102 -8.58 1.82 9.07
CA LEU A 102 -7.56 1.17 9.90
C LEU A 102 -7.85 1.35 11.39
N GLN A 103 -8.56 2.39 11.82
CA GLN A 103 -9.03 2.53 13.20
C GLN A 103 -9.92 1.36 13.68
N PHE A 104 -10.48 0.58 12.75
CA PHE A 104 -11.31 -0.60 13.01
C PHE A 104 -10.60 -1.93 12.70
N VAL A 105 -9.33 -1.88 12.31
CA VAL A 105 -8.51 -3.04 11.94
C VAL A 105 -7.26 -3.09 12.80
N GLN A 106 -6.93 -4.26 13.31
CA GLN A 106 -5.68 -4.52 13.99
C GLN A 106 -4.84 -5.48 13.15
N LEU A 107 -3.63 -5.06 12.81
CA LEU A 107 -2.63 -5.86 12.10
C LEU A 107 -1.61 -6.38 13.11
N PHE A 108 -1.33 -7.69 13.05
CA PHE A 108 -0.32 -8.32 13.88
C PHE A 108 0.59 -9.18 13.03
N VAL A 109 1.86 -9.25 13.41
CA VAL A 109 2.75 -10.29 12.93
C VAL A 109 2.39 -11.59 13.65
N HIS A 110 1.92 -12.59 12.91
CA HIS A 110 1.51 -13.88 13.48
C HIS A 110 2.65 -14.88 13.51
N ASN A 111 3.40 -14.99 12.42
CA ASN A 111 4.55 -15.88 12.30
C ASN A 111 5.52 -15.31 11.27
N GLU A 112 6.65 -14.80 11.73
CA GLU A 112 7.67 -14.16 10.88
C GLU A 112 8.33 -15.15 9.93
N SER A 113 8.69 -16.34 10.41
CA SER A 113 9.34 -17.37 9.58
C SER A 113 8.49 -17.77 8.37
N ARG A 114 7.16 -17.74 8.52
CA ARG A 114 6.21 -18.01 7.43
C ARG A 114 5.70 -16.75 6.74
N TRP A 115 6.10 -15.56 7.19
CA TRP A 115 5.63 -14.26 6.71
C TRP A 115 4.10 -14.15 6.77
N GLN A 116 3.55 -14.52 7.93
CA GLN A 116 2.12 -14.52 8.18
C GLN A 116 1.72 -13.31 9.03
N LEU A 117 0.75 -12.56 8.53
CA LEU A 117 0.05 -11.51 9.23
C LEU A 117 -1.30 -12.03 9.73
N LYS A 118 -1.75 -11.50 10.87
CA LYS A 118 -3.12 -11.65 11.33
C LYS A 118 -3.82 -10.30 11.20
N VAL A 119 -4.93 -10.30 10.47
CA VAL A 119 -5.83 -9.15 10.33
C VAL A 119 -7.03 -9.41 11.21
N LYS A 120 -7.26 -8.58 12.23
CA LYS A 120 -8.39 -8.69 13.14
C LYS A 120 -9.27 -7.44 13.04
N PHE A 121 -10.55 -7.63 12.78
CA PHE A 121 -11.54 -6.56 12.75
C PHE A 121 -12.14 -6.36 14.15
N ARG A 122 -12.63 -5.15 14.46
CA ARG A 122 -13.35 -4.87 15.71
C ARG A 122 -14.57 -5.77 15.94
N THR A 123 -15.15 -6.33 14.88
CA THR A 123 -16.23 -7.33 14.96
C THR A 123 -15.79 -8.66 15.59
N GLY A 124 -14.50 -8.84 15.88
CA GLY A 124 -13.93 -10.07 16.42
C GLY A 124 -13.48 -11.06 15.33
N ARG A 125 -13.90 -10.85 14.07
CA ARG A 125 -13.45 -11.67 12.94
C ARG A 125 -11.96 -11.47 12.70
N ALA A 126 -11.25 -12.56 12.45
CA ALA A 126 -9.84 -12.52 12.12
C ALA A 126 -9.49 -13.48 10.98
N PHE A 127 -8.51 -13.08 10.17
CA PHE A 127 -7.98 -13.88 9.08
C PHE A 127 -6.45 -13.85 9.14
N TYR A 128 -5.84 -14.91 8.62
CA TYR A 128 -4.40 -15.05 8.55
C TYR A 128 -3.99 -14.96 7.08
N LEU A 129 -3.07 -14.04 6.78
CA LEU A 129 -2.57 -13.77 5.45
C LEU A 129 -1.10 -14.15 5.39
N GLN A 130 -0.73 -15.05 4.50
CA GLN A 130 0.66 -15.42 4.25
C GLN A 130 1.16 -14.73 2.99
N LEU A 131 2.29 -14.02 3.09
CA LEU A 131 2.89 -13.30 1.98
C LEU A 131 3.24 -14.25 0.83
N ARG A 132 2.89 -13.90 -0.41
CA ARG A 132 3.12 -14.72 -1.59
C ARG A 132 4.26 -14.14 -2.42
N ALA A 133 5.49 -14.39 -2.00
CA ALA A 133 6.70 -14.11 -2.77
C ALA A 133 7.62 -15.34 -2.80
N PRO A 134 8.44 -15.51 -3.85
CA PRO A 134 9.65 -16.34 -3.80
C PRO A 134 10.49 -15.98 -2.57
N ALA A 135 11.14 -16.97 -1.95
CA ALA A 135 11.91 -16.75 -0.72
C ALA A 135 13.04 -15.72 -0.93
N GLU A 136 13.54 -15.63 -2.16
CA GLU A 136 14.67 -14.81 -2.57
C GLU A 136 14.30 -13.32 -2.80
N SER A 137 13.02 -13.03 -3.04
CA SER A 137 12.53 -11.67 -3.33
C SER A 137 11.55 -11.13 -2.30
N ARG A 138 11.31 -11.88 -1.21
CA ARG A 138 10.27 -11.59 -0.23
C ARG A 138 10.47 -10.28 0.51
N ASP A 139 11.72 -9.91 0.75
CA ASP A 139 12.10 -8.62 1.37
C ASP A 139 11.83 -7.41 0.47
N ARG A 140 11.54 -7.64 -0.82
CA ARG A 140 11.28 -6.61 -1.84
C ARG A 140 9.86 -6.70 -2.41
N GLU A 141 8.97 -7.45 -1.75
CA GLU A 141 7.62 -7.77 -2.28
C GLU A 141 6.63 -6.59 -2.19
N PHE A 142 6.99 -5.51 -1.51
CA PHE A 142 6.18 -4.30 -1.43
C PHE A 142 6.55 -3.33 -2.56
N GLY A 143 5.53 -2.83 -3.26
CA GLY A 143 5.66 -1.86 -4.36
C GLY A 143 4.41 -1.03 -4.53
#